data_AF-A0A659UHL6-F1
#
_entry.id   AF-A0A659UHL6-F1
#
_cell.length_a   1.000
_cell.length_b   1.000
_cell.length_c   1.000
_cell.angle_alpha   90.00
_cell.angle_beta   90.00
_cell.angle_gamma   90.00
#
_symmetry.space_group_name_H-M   'P 1'
#
loop_
_entity.id
_entity.type
_entity.pdbx_description
1 polymer ?
#
loop_
_entity_poly.entity_id
_entity_poly.type
_entity_poly.pdbx_seq_one_letter_code
_entity_poly.pdbx_strand_id
1 'polypeptide(L)'
;KGIYTAPGPADLVHEWAYLPDFAVGFVALARNLDKLGFHEALNFPGHAVTDLQIKAAAEKAIGRQLKMTAMPWWVLRAGSPFVAMWREIVSMSYLR
;
A
#
# COMPACT_ATOMS: atom_id res chain seq x y z
N LYS A 1 -0.64 16.66 11.78
CA LYS A 1 -1.67 15.75 12.36
C LYS A 1 -2.99 16.00 11.64
N GLY A 2 -3.77 14.95 11.33
CA GLY A 2 -5.05 15.09 10.62
C GLY A 2 -4.96 15.23 9.10
N ILE A 3 -3.84 14.81 8.52
CA ILE A 3 -3.62 14.78 7.08
C ILE A 3 -3.51 13.32 6.65
N TYR A 4 -4.26 12.96 5.61
CA TYR A 4 -4.11 11.71 4.88
C TYR A 4 -3.36 12.01 3.59
N THR A 5 -2.14 11.48 3.45
CA THR A 5 -1.32 11.71 2.26
C THR A 5 -1.46 10.54 1.30
N ALA A 6 -2.11 10.75 0.17
CA ALA A 6 -2.23 9.76 -0.89
C ALA A 6 -0.93 9.74 -1.72
N PRO A 7 -0.29 8.57 -1.90
CA PRO A 7 0.91 8.43 -2.73
C PRO A 7 0.59 8.51 -4.24
N GLY A 8 -0.64 8.16 -4.64
CA GLY A 8 -1.09 8.21 -6.03
C GLY A 8 -2.47 8.85 -6.21
N PRO A 9 -3.08 8.71 -7.40
CA PRO A 9 -4.47 9.11 -7.62
C PRO A 9 -5.39 8.42 -6.62
N ALA A 10 -6.14 9.21 -5.87
CA ALA A 10 -6.91 8.70 -4.73
C ALA A 10 -8.13 7.85 -5.13
N ASP A 11 -8.50 7.89 -6.41
CA ASP A 11 -9.60 7.19 -7.05
C ASP A 11 -9.19 5.85 -7.66
N LEU A 12 -7.89 5.55 -7.76
CA LEU A 12 -7.43 4.26 -8.23
C LEU A 12 -7.66 3.17 -7.18
N VAL A 13 -8.09 2.00 -7.65
CA VAL A 13 -8.25 0.81 -6.82
C VAL A 13 -6.88 0.21 -6.55
N HIS A 14 -6.58 0.01 -5.27
CA HIS A 14 -5.39 -0.68 -4.83
C HIS A 14 -5.78 -1.92 -4.03
N GLU A 15 -5.03 -3.01 -4.22
CA GLU A 15 -5.26 -4.25 -3.49
C GLU A 15 -4.52 -4.21 -2.15
N TRP A 16 -5.27 -4.00 -1.07
CA TRP A 16 -4.73 -3.95 0.29
C TRP A 16 -4.95 -5.28 1.02
N ALA A 17 -3.90 -5.82 1.62
CA ALA A 17 -4.02 -6.99 2.49
C ALA A 17 -3.97 -6.59 3.96
N TYR A 18 -4.82 -7.19 4.79
CA TYR A 18 -4.63 -7.11 6.23
C TYR A 18 -3.42 -7.96 6.61
N LEU A 19 -2.38 -7.30 7.13
CA LEU A 19 -1.06 -7.93 7.32
C LEU A 19 -1.11 -9.20 8.20
N PRO A 20 -1.88 -9.26 9.30
CA PRO A 20 -2.02 -10.50 10.08
C PRO A 20 -2.62 -11.66 9.29
N ASP A 21 -3.65 -11.42 8.49
CA ASP A 21 -4.28 -12.46 7.67
C ASP A 21 -3.32 -12.94 6.59
N PHE A 22 -2.58 -12.01 5.97
CA PHE A 22 -1.55 -12.36 5.00
C PHE A 22 -0.45 -13.22 5.64
N ALA A 23 -0.01 -12.89 6.85
CA ALA A 23 0.98 -13.69 7.58
C ALA A 23 0.48 -15.11 7.90
N VAL A 24 -0.78 -15.24 8.34
CA VAL A 24 -1.40 -16.55 8.58
C VAL A 24 -1.47 -17.36 7.28
N GLY A 25 -1.91 -16.75 6.19
CA GLY A 25 -1.95 -17.38 4.87
C GLY A 25 -0.58 -17.84 4.39
N PHE A 26 0.44 -17.02 4.57
CA PHE A 26 1.82 -17.35 4.18
C PHE A 26 2.41 -18.50 5.00
N VAL A 27 2.12 -18.56 6.31
CA VAL A 27 2.52 -19.69 7.16
C VAL A 27 1.80 -20.98 6.74
N ALA A 28 0.52 -20.90 6.42
CA ALA A 28 -0.24 -22.05 5.91
C ALA A 28 0.35 -22.56 4.58
N LEU A 29 0.72 -21.65 3.69
CA LEU A 29 1.40 -21.97 2.43
C LEU A 29 2.73 -22.71 2.68
N ALA A 30 3.58 -22.15 3.55
CA ALA A 30 4.88 -22.74 3.88
C ALA A 30 4.77 -24.15 4.50
N ARG A 31 3.66 -24.45 5.18
CA ARG A 31 3.41 -25.77 5.78
C ARG A 31 2.90 -26.84 4.80
N ASN A 32 2.44 -26.44 3.62
CA ASN A 32 1.86 -27.33 2.62
C ASN A 32 2.66 -27.33 1.30
N LEU A 33 3.95 -26.98 1.36
CA LEU A 33 4.82 -26.92 0.17
C LEU A 33 4.92 -28.26 -0.56
N ASP A 34 4.75 -29.38 0.15
CA ASP A 34 4.72 -30.75 -0.38
C ASP A 34 3.47 -31.05 -1.24
N LYS A 35 2.43 -30.21 -1.16
CA LYS A 35 1.16 -30.37 -1.88
C LYS A 35 1.04 -29.46 -3.09
N LEU A 36 2.08 -28.67 -3.38
CA LEU A 36 2.11 -27.70 -4.47
C LEU A 36 2.99 -28.23 -5.61
N GLY A 37 2.67 -27.81 -6.83
CA GLY A 37 3.53 -27.97 -7.99
C GLY A 37 4.81 -27.15 -7.86
N PHE A 38 5.79 -27.42 -8.73
CA PHE A 38 7.06 -26.70 -8.77
C PHE A 38 6.90 -25.19 -9.03
N HIS A 39 5.85 -24.80 -9.75
CA HIS A 39 5.52 -23.42 -10.03
C HIS A 39 4.01 -23.22 -9.93
N GLU A 40 3.58 -22.45 -8.95
CA GLU A 40 2.19 -22.04 -8.78
C GLU A 40 2.10 -20.55 -8.48
N ALA A 41 1.11 -19.89 -9.10
CA ALA A 41 0.75 -18.51 -8.82
C ALA A 41 -0.50 -18.50 -7.94
N LEU A 42 -0.30 -18.23 -6.66
CA LEU A 42 -1.38 -18.16 -5.67
C LEU A 42 -1.65 -16.69 -5.34
N ASN A 43 -2.86 -16.22 -5.66
CA ASN A 43 -3.29 -14.87 -5.34
C ASN A 43 -3.90 -14.86 -3.94
N PHE A 44 -3.49 -13.88 -3.13
CA PHE A 44 -4.13 -13.63 -1.85
C PHE A 44 -5.34 -12.71 -2.05
N PRO A 45 -6.56 -13.10 -1.65
CA PRO A 45 -7.72 -12.23 -1.75
C PRO A 45 -7.51 -11.03 -0.81
N GLY A 46 -7.19 -9.88 -1.41
CA GLY A 46 -7.03 -8.61 -0.72
C GLY A 46 -8.36 -7.87 -0.58
N HIS A 47 -8.24 -6.61 -0.21
CA HIS A 47 -9.30 -5.62 -0.19
C HIS A 47 -9.03 -4.64 -1.32
N ALA A 48 -9.74 -4.81 -2.43
CA ALA A 48 -9.77 -3.86 -3.53
C ALA A 48 -10.46 -2.56 -3.08
N VAL A 49 -9.68 -1.60 -2.61
CA VAL A 49 -10.19 -0.33 -2.10
C VAL A 49 -9.42 0.86 -2.64
N THR A 50 -10.11 2.00 -2.74
CA THR A 50 -9.48 3.28 -3.11
C THR A 50 -8.97 4.01 -1.87
N ASP A 51 -8.01 4.93 -2.03
CA ASP A 51 -7.57 5.81 -0.94
C ASP A 51 -8.73 6.62 -0.34
N LEU A 52 -9.73 6.98 -1.15
CA LEU A 52 -10.95 7.64 -0.68
C LEU A 52 -11.74 6.76 0.30
N GLN A 53 -11.85 5.46 0.02
CA GLN A 53 -12.53 4.51 0.90
C GLN A 53 -11.74 4.28 2.19
N ILE A 54 -10.41 4.18 2.10
CA ILE A 54 -9.54 4.08 3.28
C ILE A 54 -9.67 5.32 4.16
N LYS A 55 -9.62 6.52 3.55
CA LYS A 55 -9.82 7.78 4.26
C LYS A 55 -11.17 7.80 4.98
N ALA A 56 -12.26 7.45 4.30
CA ALA A 56 -13.59 7.43 4.90
C ALA A 56 -13.68 6.44 6.08
N ALA A 57 -13.08 5.26 5.96
CA ALA A 57 -13.00 4.29 7.05
C ALA A 57 -12.17 4.82 8.24
N ALA A 58 -11.04 5.47 7.96
CA ALA A 58 -10.20 6.10 8.99
C ALA A 58 -10.92 7.27 9.69
N GLU A 59 -11.65 8.10 8.96
CA GLU A 59 -12.46 9.20 9.52
C GLU A 59 -13.56 8.67 10.44
N LYS A 60 -14.23 7.58 10.03
CA LYS A 60 -15.23 6.89 10.86
C LYS A 60 -14.61 6.31 12.13
N ALA A 61 -13.44 5.68 12.04
CA ALA A 61 -12.75 5.08 13.18
C ALA A 61 -12.23 6.13 14.18
N ILE A 62 -11.75 7.27 13.69
CA ILE A 62 -11.16 8.34 14.54
C ILE A 62 -12.22 9.37 14.96
N GLY A 63 -13.40 9.38 14.35
CA GLY A 63 -14.51 10.29 14.67
C GLY A 63 -14.27 11.74 14.24
N ARG A 64 -13.40 11.98 13.27
CA ARG A 64 -13.10 13.33 12.76
C ARG A 64 -12.69 13.32 11.29
N GLN A 65 -12.88 14.45 10.62
CA GLN A 65 -12.46 14.64 9.23
C GLN A 65 -10.92 14.73 9.11
N LEU A 66 -10.39 14.20 8.01
CA LEU A 66 -8.99 14.21 7.61
C LEU A 66 -8.86 15.02 6.33
N LYS A 67 -7.87 15.92 6.29
CA LYS A 67 -7.52 16.62 5.05
C LYS A 67 -6.76 15.67 4.14
N MET A 68 -7.22 15.48 2.91
CA MET A 68 -6.48 14.69 1.92
C MET A 68 -5.45 15.57 1.21
N THR A 69 -4.22 15.08 1.08
CA THR A 69 -3.15 15.74 0.33
C THR A 69 -2.45 14.73 -0.57
N ALA A 70 -1.94 15.17 -1.72
CA ALA A 70 -1.08 14.34 -2.55
C ALA A 70 0.36 14.35 -2.02
N MET A 71 1.07 13.24 -2.20
CA MET A 71 2.51 13.15 -1.95
C MET A 71 3.25 14.16 -2.84
N PRO A 72 4.16 15.00 -2.29
CA PRO A 72 4.89 16.00 -3.06
C PRO A 72 6.06 15.35 -3.82
N TRP A 73 5.77 14.54 -4.82
CA TRP A 73 6.76 13.78 -5.60
C TRP A 73 7.88 14.63 -6.20
N TRP A 74 7.60 15.89 -6.54
CA TRP A 74 8.62 16.82 -7.05
C TRP A 74 9.73 17.08 -6.03
N VAL A 75 9.40 17.15 -4.73
CA VAL A 75 10.38 17.35 -3.64
C VAL A 75 11.26 16.12 -3.52
N LEU A 76 10.65 14.93 -3.53
CA LEU A 76 11.37 13.65 -3.48
C LEU A 76 12.34 13.51 -4.66
N ARG A 77 11.90 13.89 -5.87
CA ARG A 77 12.75 13.91 -7.07
C ARG A 77 13.90 14.90 -6.95
N ALA A 78 13.65 16.13 -6.50
CA ALA A 78 14.68 17.15 -6.36
C ALA A 78 15.75 16.79 -5.33
N GLY A 79 15.38 16.15 -4.22
CA GLY A 79 16.34 15.71 -3.20
C GLY A 79 16.99 14.35 -3.45
N SER A 80 16.50 13.58 -4.44
CA SER A 80 17.06 12.26 -4.78
C SER A 80 18.56 12.22 -5.08
N PRO A 81 19.22 13.26 -5.63
CA PRO A 81 20.68 13.25 -5.84
C PRO A 81 21.48 13.29 -4.53
N PHE A 82 20.88 13.80 -3.45
CA PHE A 82 21.56 14.04 -2.18
C PHE A 82 21.21 12.98 -1.12
N VAL A 83 20.04 12.35 -1.22
CA VAL A 83 19.52 11.38 -0.24
C VAL A 83 19.22 10.06 -0.92
N ALA A 84 20.03 9.04 -0.63
CA ALA A 84 19.88 7.71 -1.23
C ALA A 84 18.48 7.11 -1.03
N MET A 85 17.88 7.27 0.15
CA MET A 85 16.53 6.78 0.43
C MET A 85 15.46 7.43 -0.47
N TRP A 86 15.58 8.73 -0.77
CA TRP A 86 14.60 9.41 -1.63
C TRP A 86 14.73 8.96 -3.08
N ARG A 87 15.95 8.64 -3.53
CA ARG A 87 16.17 8.02 -4.84
C ARG A 87 15.45 6.67 -4.96
N GLU A 88 15.51 5.82 -3.94
CA GLU A 88 14.79 4.54 -3.96
C GLU A 88 13.27 4.72 -3.89
N ILE A 89 12.77 5.70 -3.14
CA ILE A 89 11.33 6.02 -3.14
C ILE A 89 10.87 6.51 -4.52
N VAL A 90 11.68 7.32 -5.19
CA VAL A 90 11.39 7.82 -6.54
C VAL A 90 11.45 6.71 -7.59
N SER A 91 12.36 5.74 -7.46
CA SER A 91 12.43 4.60 -8.38
C SER A 91 11.17 3.74 -8.33
N MET A 92 10.52 3.66 -7.16
CA MET A 92 9.24 2.98 -6.96
C MET A 92 8.01 3.81 -7.39
N SER A 93 8.18 5.02 -7.95
CA SER A 93 7.03 5.87 -8.35
C SER A 93 6.14 5.29 -9.45
N TYR A 94 6.53 4.17 -10.07
CA TYR A 94 5.69 3.42 -11.01
C TYR A 94 4.52 2.69 -10.32
N LEU A 95 4.56 2.51 -9.00
CA LEU A 95 3.47 1.91 -8.20
C LEU A 95 2.32 2.88 -7.90
N ARG A 96 2.41 4.11 -8.42
CA ARG A 96 1.40 5.15 -8.31
C ARG A 96 0.09 4.78 -9.01
#